data_AF-A0YSH3-F1
#
_entry.id   AF-A0YSH3-F1
#
_cell.length_a   1.000
_cell.length_b   1.000
_cell.length_c   1.000
_cell.angle_alpha   90.00
_cell.angle_beta   90.00
_cell.angle_gamma   90.00
#
_symmetry.space_group_name_H-M   'P 1'
#
loop_
_entity.id
_entity.type
_entity.pdbx_description
1 polymer ?
#
loop_
_entity_poly.entity_id
_entity_poly.type
_entity_poly.pdbx_seq_one_letter_code
_entity_poly.pdbx_strand_id
1 'polypeptide(L)'
;MNNFEQAPEFGKYDHRKVLYELEKEKDLVSSGLTLEGWLTLLGSATIPPPFNWSLFVYFVFSNLVTPLSFKRVRKLAQVINVMEAIVDAFEYQGVEVFPFVEIENSEPIDLFVRFPQKVFLLISIETRNNVAVKLNEMRNALSVRRKKGKGLKIWEPDPIDRLCQSHIWLKKNRRDLFGGSSKDARKPLIRVLLLSGETHIAPHEKHLFWRESEKFIQVRTTGNAVLSLQNDIVELIDLFLSHFSKDSSFGGRRPTP
;
A
#
# COMPACT_ATOMS: atom_id res chain seq x y z
N MET A 1 15.32 -1.78 7.37
CA MET A 1 14.52 -2.88 6.79
C MET A 1 14.34 -3.91 7.87
N ASN A 2 13.14 -3.96 8.45
CA ASN A 2 12.80 -4.90 9.51
C ASN A 2 12.48 -6.24 8.85
N ASN A 3 13.43 -7.17 8.90
CA ASN A 3 13.17 -8.57 8.63
C ASN A 3 12.17 -9.06 9.69
N PHE A 4 10.88 -9.09 9.36
CA PHE A 4 9.91 -9.78 10.19
C PHE A 4 10.08 -11.29 9.99
N GLU A 5 11.06 -11.91 10.66
CA GLU A 5 11.16 -13.38 10.74
C GLU A 5 9.90 -13.96 11.43
N GLN A 6 9.24 -13.18 12.27
CA GLN A 6 7.87 -13.38 12.71
C GLN A 6 7.31 -12.06 13.27
N ALA A 7 6.11 -11.67 12.87
CA ALA A 7 5.43 -10.53 13.48
C ALA A 7 5.07 -10.85 14.94
N PRO A 8 5.10 -9.85 15.84
CA PRO A 8 4.81 -10.06 17.24
C PRO A 8 3.39 -10.61 17.47
N GLU A 9 3.21 -11.30 18.59
CA GLU A 9 1.90 -11.77 19.03
C GLU A 9 0.89 -10.63 19.11
N PHE A 10 -0.38 -10.95 18.87
CA PHE A 10 -1.46 -9.97 18.93
C PHE A 10 -1.52 -9.26 20.29
N GLY A 11 -1.62 -7.94 20.28
CA GLY A 11 -1.63 -7.07 21.45
C GLY A 11 -0.25 -6.65 21.95
N LYS A 12 0.85 -7.14 21.34
CA LYS A 12 2.22 -6.72 21.65
C LYS A 12 2.82 -5.80 20.58
N TYR A 13 2.00 -5.36 19.62
CA TYR A 13 2.44 -4.46 18.57
C TYR A 13 2.53 -3.03 19.10
N ASP A 14 3.72 -2.44 19.09
CA ASP A 14 3.95 -1.06 19.52
C ASP A 14 3.97 -0.13 18.30
N HIS A 15 2.83 0.48 18.00
CA HIS A 15 2.69 1.41 16.88
C HIS A 15 3.59 2.63 17.01
N ARG A 16 3.85 3.13 18.23
CA ARG A 16 4.67 4.33 18.45
C ARG A 16 6.12 4.07 18.07
N LYS A 17 6.65 2.92 18.48
CA LYS A 17 8.01 2.51 18.10
C LYS A 17 8.14 2.38 16.58
N VAL A 18 7.16 1.77 15.93
CA VAL A 18 7.17 1.57 14.48
C VAL A 18 7.06 2.90 13.71
N LEU A 19 6.14 3.79 14.13
CA LEU A 19 6.02 5.13 13.55
C LEU A 19 7.32 5.91 13.70
N TYR A 20 7.94 5.88 14.89
CA TYR A 20 9.23 6.53 15.14
C TYR A 20 10.34 5.99 14.22
N GLU A 21 10.41 4.67 14.02
CA GLU A 21 11.37 4.06 13.09
C GLU A 21 11.13 4.50 11.64
N LEU A 22 9.87 4.60 11.20
CA LEU A 22 9.51 5.08 9.86
C LEU A 22 9.84 6.56 9.66
N GLU A 23 9.56 7.40 10.66
CA GLU A 23 9.92 8.82 10.64
C GLU A 23 11.43 9.01 10.58
N LYS A 24 12.17 8.27 11.40
CA LYS A 24 13.63 8.26 11.37
C LYS A 24 14.17 7.82 10.01
N GLU A 25 13.59 6.79 9.41
CA GLU A 25 13.98 6.36 8.04
C GLU A 25 13.67 7.46 7.02
N LYS A 26 12.49 8.08 7.09
CA LYS A 26 12.12 9.20 6.21
C LYS A 26 13.13 10.35 6.30
N ASP A 27 13.55 10.71 7.50
CA ASP A 27 14.52 11.79 7.75
C ASP A 27 15.94 11.43 7.29
N LEU A 28 16.35 10.16 7.44
CA LEU A 28 17.62 9.67 6.91
C LEU A 28 17.66 9.67 5.38
N VAL A 29 16.55 9.27 4.74
CA VAL A 29 16.45 9.25 3.27
C VAL A 29 16.34 10.68 2.73
N SER A 30 15.61 11.57 3.41
CA SER A 30 15.45 12.97 2.99
C SER A 30 16.74 13.79 3.11
N SER A 31 17.58 13.50 4.11
CA SER A 31 18.90 14.10 4.29
C SER A 31 19.96 13.63 3.27
N GLY A 32 19.62 12.68 2.39
CA GLY A 32 20.51 12.20 1.32
C GLY A 32 21.59 11.21 1.78
N LEU A 33 21.59 10.82 3.05
CA LEU A 33 22.52 9.85 3.65
C LEU A 33 22.04 8.40 3.46
N THR A 34 21.78 7.99 2.23
CA THR A 34 21.42 6.59 1.96
C THR A 34 22.69 5.72 1.89
N LEU A 35 22.64 4.51 2.47
CA LEU A 35 23.72 3.51 2.34
C LEU A 35 24.03 3.20 0.87
N GLU A 36 23.01 3.18 0.01
CA GLU A 36 23.17 3.02 -1.44
C GLU A 36 23.93 4.20 -2.08
N GLY A 37 23.64 5.44 -1.67
CA GLY A 37 24.39 6.62 -2.11
C GLY A 37 25.88 6.55 -1.73
N TRP A 38 26.19 6.07 -0.52
CA TRP A 38 27.58 5.83 -0.09
C TRP A 38 28.23 4.65 -0.82
N LEU A 39 27.53 3.53 -1.00
CA LEU A 39 28.05 2.34 -1.70
C LEU A 39 28.32 2.62 -3.19
N THR A 40 27.49 3.45 -3.83
CA THR A 40 27.70 3.85 -5.23
C THR A 40 28.94 4.73 -5.38
N LEU A 41 29.21 5.60 -4.39
CA LEU A 41 30.42 6.44 -4.33
C LEU A 41 31.70 5.62 -4.05
N LEU A 42 31.61 4.60 -3.20
CA LEU A 42 32.73 3.72 -2.86
C LEU A 42 33.01 2.68 -3.97
N GLY A 43 31.98 2.19 -4.65
CA GLY A 43 32.08 1.19 -5.72
C GLY A 43 32.62 1.75 -7.05
N SER A 44 32.56 3.07 -7.27
CA SER A 44 33.11 3.71 -8.47
C SER A 44 34.60 4.08 -8.37
N ALA A 45 35.28 3.71 -7.28
CA ALA A 45 36.72 3.98 -7.07
C ALA A 45 37.66 3.26 -8.05
N THR A 46 37.13 2.47 -8.99
CA THR A 46 37.90 1.77 -10.03
C THR A 46 37.96 2.51 -11.37
N ILE A 47 37.34 3.70 -11.50
CA ILE A 47 37.43 4.52 -12.72
C ILE A 47 38.68 5.41 -12.62
N PRO A 48 39.70 5.25 -13.48
CA PRO A 48 40.93 6.04 -13.40
C PRO A 48 40.68 7.52 -13.76
N PRO A 49 41.36 8.47 -13.09
CA PRO A 49 41.27 9.89 -13.43
C PRO A 49 41.88 10.14 -14.82
N PRO A 50 41.17 10.86 -15.71
CA PRO A 50 41.17 12.32 -15.62
C PRO A 50 39.75 12.94 -15.75
N PHE A 51 38.70 12.15 -15.56
CA PHE A 51 37.34 12.62 -15.78
C PHE A 51 36.77 13.23 -14.49
N ASN A 52 36.47 14.53 -14.56
CA ASN A 52 35.84 15.40 -13.55
C ASN A 52 34.95 14.65 -12.53
N TRP A 53 35.56 14.13 -11.46
CA TRP A 53 34.89 13.33 -10.43
C TRP A 53 33.75 14.10 -9.76
N SER A 54 33.93 15.41 -9.60
CA SER A 54 32.89 16.33 -9.11
C SER A 54 31.64 16.36 -9.99
N LEU A 55 31.81 16.31 -11.32
CA LEU A 55 30.67 16.25 -12.25
C LEU A 55 30.03 14.87 -12.26
N PHE A 56 30.80 13.79 -12.11
CA PHE A 56 30.24 12.45 -12.00
C PHE A 56 29.44 12.29 -10.70
N VAL A 57 29.99 12.72 -9.56
CA VAL A 57 29.29 12.76 -8.27
C VAL A 57 28.05 13.63 -8.38
N TYR A 58 28.15 14.84 -8.93
CA TYR A 58 26.99 15.70 -9.15
C TYR A 58 25.96 15.04 -10.06
N PHE A 59 26.37 14.40 -11.15
CA PHE A 59 25.48 13.74 -12.10
C PHE A 59 24.75 12.55 -11.47
N VAL A 60 25.47 11.64 -10.80
CA VAL A 60 24.90 10.49 -10.10
C VAL A 60 23.97 10.95 -8.97
N PHE A 61 24.41 11.91 -8.16
CA PHE A 61 23.62 12.42 -7.05
C PHE A 61 22.34 13.13 -7.55
N SER A 62 22.46 13.99 -8.57
CA SER A 62 21.34 14.80 -9.10
C SER A 62 20.39 14.06 -10.03
N ASN A 63 20.84 13.05 -10.79
CA ASN A 63 20.01 12.35 -11.76
C ASN A 63 19.55 10.97 -11.30
N LEU A 64 20.21 10.34 -10.34
CA LEU A 64 19.90 8.98 -9.91
C LEU A 64 19.48 8.91 -8.45
N VAL A 65 20.29 9.46 -7.54
CA VAL A 65 20.04 9.34 -6.09
C VAL A 65 18.87 10.21 -5.65
N THR A 66 18.84 11.50 -6.02
CA THR A 66 17.75 12.41 -5.63
C THR A 66 16.36 11.97 -6.09
N PRO A 67 16.09 11.51 -7.34
CA PRO A 67 14.75 11.09 -7.72
C PRO A 67 14.31 9.78 -7.06
N LEU A 68 15.24 8.85 -6.78
CA LEU A 68 14.94 7.62 -6.07
C LEU A 68 14.63 7.90 -4.59
N SER A 69 15.46 8.71 -3.92
CA SER A 69 15.22 9.15 -2.55
C SER A 69 13.91 9.92 -2.42
N PHE A 70 13.58 10.81 -3.38
CA PHE A 70 12.33 11.55 -3.35
C PHE A 70 11.09 10.64 -3.43
N LYS A 71 11.12 9.63 -4.32
CA LYS A 71 10.04 8.63 -4.41
C LYS A 71 9.89 7.85 -3.10
N ARG A 72 11.00 7.42 -2.49
CA ARG A 72 10.99 6.68 -1.22
C ARG A 72 10.49 7.54 -0.06
N VAL A 73 10.97 8.78 0.07
CA VAL A 73 10.50 9.74 1.09
C VAL A 73 9.00 9.99 0.95
N ARG A 74 8.52 10.24 -0.29
CA ARG A 74 7.10 10.42 -0.55
C ARG A 74 6.30 9.19 -0.15
N LYS A 75 6.78 8.00 -0.49
CA LYS A 75 6.13 6.73 -0.15
C LYS A 75 6.08 6.53 1.37
N LEU A 76 7.17 6.77 2.08
CA LEU A 76 7.24 6.71 3.54
C LEU A 76 6.25 7.69 4.18
N ALA A 77 6.23 8.94 3.72
CA ALA A 77 5.28 9.94 4.22
C ALA A 77 3.82 9.51 4.00
N GLN A 78 3.50 8.91 2.85
CA GLN A 78 2.16 8.38 2.58
C GLN A 78 1.78 7.23 3.51
N VAL A 79 2.70 6.30 3.74
CA VAL A 79 2.51 5.16 4.66
C VAL A 79 2.31 5.65 6.09
N ILE A 80 3.15 6.57 6.57
CA ILE A 80 3.04 7.17 7.91
C ILE A 80 1.67 7.84 8.07
N ASN A 81 1.29 8.72 7.14
CA ASN A 81 0.02 9.46 7.25
C ASN A 81 -1.20 8.50 7.28
N VAL A 82 -1.20 7.45 6.47
CA VAL A 82 -2.30 6.46 6.47
C VAL A 82 -2.26 5.61 7.74
N MET A 83 -1.08 5.20 8.18
CA MET A 83 -0.92 4.43 9.41
C MET A 83 -1.42 5.21 10.63
N GLU A 84 -1.01 6.47 10.79
CA GLU A 84 -1.49 7.37 11.85
C GLU A 84 -3.01 7.51 11.82
N ALA A 85 -3.58 7.84 10.64
CA ALA A 85 -5.02 7.98 10.51
C ALA A 85 -5.80 6.71 10.91
N ILE A 86 -5.27 5.52 10.61
CA ILE A 86 -5.89 4.24 11.00
C ILE A 86 -5.72 3.98 12.49
N VAL A 87 -4.51 4.20 13.03
CA VAL A 87 -4.23 3.97 14.45
C VAL A 87 -5.07 4.91 15.30
N ASP A 88 -5.02 6.22 15.05
CA ASP A 88 -5.77 7.22 15.81
C ASP A 88 -7.29 6.95 15.80
N ALA A 89 -7.82 6.53 14.65
CA ALA A 89 -9.26 6.26 14.51
C ALA A 89 -9.71 4.93 15.11
N PHE A 90 -8.82 3.94 15.26
CA PHE A 90 -9.22 2.56 15.60
C PHE A 90 -8.38 1.91 16.72
N GLU A 91 -7.52 2.65 17.41
CA GLU A 91 -6.70 2.15 18.53
C GLU A 91 -7.57 1.48 19.60
N TYR A 92 -8.70 2.10 19.96
CA TYR A 92 -9.66 1.54 20.93
C TYR A 92 -10.30 0.22 20.49
N GLN A 93 -10.24 -0.13 19.20
CA GLN A 93 -10.70 -1.42 18.67
C GLN A 93 -9.60 -2.48 18.62
N GLY A 94 -8.39 -2.17 19.13
CA GLY A 94 -7.24 -3.07 19.14
C GLY A 94 -6.65 -3.31 17.75
N VAL A 95 -6.69 -2.31 16.87
CA VAL A 95 -6.13 -2.40 15.52
C VAL A 95 -4.62 -2.57 15.57
N GLU A 96 -4.07 -3.41 14.70
CA GLU A 96 -2.62 -3.50 14.46
C GLU A 96 -2.33 -3.20 13.00
N VAL A 97 -1.30 -2.38 12.75
CA VAL A 97 -0.98 -1.89 11.41
C VAL A 97 0.48 -2.18 11.13
N PHE A 98 0.75 -3.11 10.21
CA PHE A 98 2.09 -3.55 9.84
C PHE A 98 2.50 -2.89 8.52
N PRO A 99 3.51 -1.99 8.52
CA PRO A 99 3.98 -1.35 7.30
C PRO A 99 5.00 -2.22 6.55
N PHE A 100 5.10 -2.01 5.23
CA PHE A 100 6.12 -2.62 4.34
C PHE A 100 6.25 -4.14 4.49
N VAL A 101 5.12 -4.86 4.40
CA VAL A 101 5.12 -6.32 4.48
C VAL A 101 5.75 -6.90 3.22
N GLU A 102 6.90 -7.55 3.41
CA GLU A 102 7.65 -8.18 2.32
C GLU A 102 6.88 -9.37 1.73
N ILE A 103 6.96 -9.47 0.40
CA ILE A 103 6.41 -10.60 -0.35
C ILE A 103 7.54 -11.15 -1.20
N GLU A 104 7.64 -12.47 -1.20
CA GLU A 104 8.56 -13.17 -2.07
C GLU A 104 8.32 -12.79 -3.55
N ASN A 105 9.38 -12.35 -4.22
CA ASN A 105 9.39 -12.02 -5.66
C ASN A 105 8.42 -10.89 -6.08
N SER A 106 7.99 -10.02 -5.17
CA SER A 106 7.12 -8.88 -5.46
C SER A 106 7.52 -7.65 -4.64
N GLU A 107 7.04 -6.48 -5.06
CA GLU A 107 7.13 -5.29 -4.21
C GLU A 107 6.42 -5.50 -2.86
N PRO A 108 6.96 -4.93 -1.76
CA PRO A 108 6.30 -4.96 -0.47
C PRO A 108 4.91 -4.34 -0.52
N ILE A 109 4.01 -4.87 0.30
CA ILE A 109 2.72 -4.23 0.59
C ILE A 109 2.94 -3.07 1.52
N ASP A 110 2.24 -1.97 1.26
CA ASP A 110 2.39 -0.76 2.05
C ASP A 110 1.90 -0.92 3.48
N LEU A 111 0.67 -1.43 3.68
CA LEU A 111 0.13 -1.72 5.01
C LEU A 111 -0.67 -3.02 5.02
N PHE A 112 -0.44 -3.84 6.04
CA PHE A 112 -1.33 -4.92 6.44
C PHE A 112 -2.01 -4.56 7.76
N VAL A 113 -3.34 -4.49 7.77
CA VAL A 113 -4.12 -4.08 8.93
C VAL A 113 -4.87 -5.27 9.50
N ARG A 114 -4.71 -5.49 10.80
CA ARG A 114 -5.30 -6.59 11.54
C ARG A 114 -6.29 -6.07 12.59
N PHE A 115 -7.54 -6.51 12.49
CA PHE A 115 -8.53 -6.33 13.54
C PHE A 115 -8.73 -7.62 14.35
N PRO A 116 -8.95 -7.53 15.68
CA PRO A 116 -8.99 -8.69 16.57
C PRO A 116 -10.04 -9.75 16.22
N GLN A 117 -11.21 -9.38 15.67
CA GLN A 117 -12.29 -10.34 15.42
C GLN A 117 -13.04 -10.17 14.09
N LYS A 118 -12.72 -9.14 13.31
CA LYS A 118 -13.56 -8.72 12.18
C LYS A 118 -12.97 -9.13 10.83
N VAL A 119 -11.90 -8.46 10.42
CA VAL A 119 -11.38 -8.50 9.06
C VAL A 119 -9.90 -8.17 9.06
N PHE A 120 -9.20 -8.60 8.01
CA PHE A 120 -7.86 -8.13 7.69
C PHE A 120 -7.92 -7.27 6.44
N LEU A 121 -7.13 -6.21 6.38
CA LEU A 121 -7.02 -5.35 5.22
C LEU A 121 -5.62 -5.41 4.66
N LEU A 122 -5.55 -5.49 3.34
CA LEU A 122 -4.35 -5.40 2.55
C LEU A 122 -4.38 -4.09 1.79
N ILE A 123 -3.56 -3.12 2.20
CA ILE A 123 -3.60 -1.76 1.65
C ILE A 123 -2.36 -1.52 0.81
N SER A 124 -2.56 -1.14 -0.44
CA SER A 124 -1.53 -0.58 -1.31
C SER A 124 -1.87 0.87 -1.63
N ILE A 125 -0.92 1.77 -1.43
CA ILE A 125 -1.02 3.21 -1.64
C ILE A 125 -0.32 3.55 -2.95
N GLU A 126 -1.07 3.90 -3.97
CA GLU A 126 -0.55 4.22 -5.30
C GLU A 126 -0.72 5.70 -5.62
N THR A 127 0.19 6.23 -6.42
CA THR A 127 0.20 7.65 -6.78
C THR A 127 0.56 7.85 -8.25
N ARG A 128 -0.24 8.65 -8.96
CA ARG A 128 0.04 9.10 -10.33
C ARG A 128 -0.18 10.61 -10.45
N ASN A 129 0.88 11.32 -10.83
CA ASN A 129 0.94 12.78 -10.90
C ASN A 129 -0.19 13.41 -11.74
N ASN A 130 -1.17 14.01 -11.07
CA ASN A 130 -2.32 14.73 -11.64
C ASN A 130 -3.04 13.97 -12.76
N VAL A 131 -3.44 12.72 -12.48
CA VAL A 131 -4.16 11.90 -13.46
C VAL A 131 -5.45 11.35 -12.88
N ALA A 132 -6.51 11.44 -13.70
CA ALA A 132 -7.76 10.73 -13.47
C ALA A 132 -7.56 9.23 -13.75
N VAL A 133 -7.84 8.41 -12.74
CA VAL A 133 -7.82 6.95 -12.83
C VAL A 133 -9.23 6.46 -13.15
N LYS A 134 -9.35 5.67 -14.21
CA LYS A 134 -10.61 5.04 -14.63
C LYS A 134 -10.35 3.54 -14.80
N LEU A 135 -11.07 2.70 -14.06
CA LEU A 135 -11.28 1.30 -14.41
C LEU A 135 -11.79 1.14 -15.86
N ASN A 136 -11.06 0.37 -16.65
CA ASN A 136 -11.46 -0.05 -17.99
C ASN A 136 -12.17 -1.41 -17.88
N GLU A 137 -13.47 -1.43 -18.16
CA GLU A 137 -14.32 -2.63 -18.02
C GLU A 137 -13.88 -3.76 -18.95
N MET A 138 -13.63 -3.44 -20.22
CA MET A 138 -13.29 -4.43 -21.24
C MET A 138 -12.00 -5.18 -20.93
N ARG A 139 -11.03 -4.48 -20.32
CA ARG A 139 -9.72 -5.04 -20.01
C ARG A 139 -9.54 -5.40 -18.55
N ASN A 140 -10.55 -5.12 -17.72
CA ASN A 140 -10.53 -5.38 -16.29
C ASN A 140 -9.26 -4.81 -15.62
N ALA A 141 -8.86 -3.60 -16.02
CA ALA A 141 -7.57 -3.02 -15.64
C ALA A 141 -7.73 -1.53 -15.37
N LEU A 142 -6.90 -0.97 -14.49
CA LEU A 142 -6.89 0.47 -14.28
C LEU A 142 -6.27 1.18 -15.48
N SER A 143 -6.92 2.25 -15.92
CA SER A 143 -6.42 3.14 -16.95
C SER A 143 -6.26 4.55 -16.40
N VAL A 144 -5.25 5.24 -16.93
CA VAL A 144 -4.89 6.61 -16.56
C VAL A 144 -5.13 7.51 -17.76
N ARG A 145 -5.78 8.66 -17.54
CA ARG A 145 -6.00 9.65 -18.60
C ARG A 145 -4.66 10.26 -19.03
N ARG A 146 -4.33 10.18 -20.33
CA ARG A 146 -3.11 10.82 -20.83
C ARG A 146 -3.25 12.34 -20.79
N LYS A 147 -2.11 13.02 -20.52
CA LYS A 147 -2.00 14.47 -20.68
C LYS A 147 -2.35 14.88 -22.12
N LYS A 148 -2.93 16.07 -22.28
CA LYS A 148 -3.27 16.66 -23.59
C LYS A 148 -4.29 15.85 -24.41
N GLY A 149 -5.30 15.26 -23.77
CA GLY A 149 -6.46 14.68 -24.46
C GLY A 149 -6.22 13.39 -25.26
N LYS A 150 -5.02 12.78 -25.17
CA LYS A 150 -4.63 11.60 -25.98
C LYS A 150 -5.27 10.25 -25.53
N GLY A 151 -6.48 10.28 -24.98
CA GLY A 151 -7.22 9.09 -24.54
C GLY A 151 -6.74 8.45 -23.23
N LEU A 152 -7.22 7.23 -22.97
CA LEU A 152 -6.86 6.41 -21.80
C LEU A 152 -5.67 5.51 -22.12
N LYS A 153 -4.72 5.39 -21.19
CA LYS A 153 -3.63 4.39 -21.23
C LYS A 153 -3.84 3.40 -20.11
N ILE A 154 -3.60 2.10 -20.33
CA ILE A 154 -3.54 1.14 -19.22
C ILE A 154 -2.41 1.55 -18.28
N TRP A 155 -2.69 1.44 -16.98
CA TRP A 155 -1.69 1.58 -15.94
C TRP A 155 -0.85 0.31 -15.94
N GLU A 156 0.40 0.43 -16.37
CA GLU A 156 1.36 -0.67 -16.31
C GLU A 156 2.50 -0.31 -15.34
N PRO A 157 2.91 -1.24 -14.46
CA PRO A 157 2.20 -2.49 -14.13
C PRO A 157 0.84 -2.23 -13.45
N ASP A 158 -0.15 -3.11 -13.67
CA ASP A 158 -1.50 -2.93 -13.07
C ASP A 158 -1.43 -3.12 -11.54
N PRO A 159 -1.73 -2.07 -10.75
CA PRO A 159 -1.66 -2.17 -9.30
C PRO A 159 -2.70 -3.14 -8.72
N ILE A 160 -3.84 -3.37 -9.39
CA ILE A 160 -4.86 -4.32 -8.92
C ILE A 160 -4.37 -5.76 -9.06
N ASP A 161 -3.71 -6.08 -10.18
CA ASP A 161 -3.15 -7.41 -10.39
C ASP A 161 -2.03 -7.70 -9.40
N ARG A 162 -1.12 -6.73 -9.18
CA ARG A 162 -0.08 -6.82 -8.15
C ARG A 162 -0.68 -7.12 -6.78
N LEU A 163 -1.70 -6.34 -6.38
CA LEU A 163 -2.40 -6.53 -5.11
C LEU A 163 -3.10 -7.89 -5.01
N CYS A 164 -3.57 -8.45 -6.13
CA CYS A 164 -4.14 -9.79 -6.19
C CYS A 164 -3.09 -10.87 -5.92
N GLN A 165 -1.94 -10.77 -6.58
CA GLN A 165 -0.81 -11.69 -6.38
C GLN A 165 -0.34 -11.66 -4.92
N SER A 166 -0.16 -10.45 -4.37
CA SER A 166 0.16 -10.22 -2.97
C SER A 166 -0.82 -10.88 -2.01
N HIS A 167 -2.11 -10.73 -2.28
CA HIS A 167 -3.18 -11.35 -1.49
C HIS A 167 -3.14 -12.87 -1.54
N ILE A 168 -2.90 -13.47 -2.71
CA ILE A 168 -2.80 -14.93 -2.86
C ILE A 168 -1.62 -15.47 -2.05
N TRP A 169 -0.47 -14.80 -2.10
CA TRP A 169 0.71 -15.20 -1.34
C TRP A 169 0.47 -15.04 0.17
N LEU A 170 -0.07 -13.90 0.61
CA LEU A 170 -0.37 -13.69 2.03
C LEU A 170 -1.39 -14.68 2.56
N LYS A 171 -2.41 -15.06 1.79
CA LYS A 171 -3.39 -16.05 2.23
C LYS A 171 -2.74 -17.39 2.60
N LYS A 172 -1.62 -17.75 1.94
CA LYS A 172 -0.84 -18.95 2.20
C LYS A 172 0.12 -18.78 3.39
N ASN A 173 0.86 -17.68 3.43
CA ASN A 173 1.97 -17.47 4.38
C ASN A 173 1.62 -16.67 5.64
N ARG A 174 0.40 -16.10 5.69
CA ARG A 174 -0.09 -15.27 6.82
C ARG A 174 0.15 -15.88 8.19
N ARG A 175 -0.08 -17.19 8.33
CA ARG A 175 -0.02 -17.84 9.64
C ARG A 175 1.40 -17.88 10.18
N ASP A 176 2.36 -18.06 9.27
CA ASP A 176 3.77 -18.12 9.62
C ASP A 176 4.29 -16.71 9.92
N LEU A 177 3.83 -15.71 9.15
CA LEU A 177 4.22 -14.31 9.30
C LEU A 177 3.60 -13.63 10.52
N PHE A 178 2.29 -13.78 10.75
CA PHE A 178 1.56 -13.01 11.77
C PHE A 178 1.08 -13.86 12.94
N GLY A 179 1.41 -15.15 12.93
CA GLY A 179 0.83 -16.12 13.84
C GLY A 179 -0.68 -16.28 13.62
N GLY A 180 -1.37 -16.69 14.68
CA GLY A 180 -2.83 -16.70 14.73
C GLY A 180 -3.44 -18.10 14.82
N SER A 181 -4.70 -18.08 15.25
CA SER A 181 -5.52 -19.27 15.46
C SER A 181 -6.17 -19.76 14.17
N SER A 182 -6.71 -20.97 14.19
CA SER A 182 -7.56 -21.47 13.09
C SER A 182 -8.78 -20.58 12.81
N LYS A 183 -9.22 -19.76 13.78
CA LYS A 183 -10.30 -18.77 13.58
C LYS A 183 -9.80 -17.59 12.76
N ASP A 184 -8.58 -17.14 12.99
CA ASP A 184 -7.94 -16.07 12.19
C ASP A 184 -7.77 -16.47 10.73
N ALA A 185 -7.52 -17.75 10.48
CA ALA A 185 -7.40 -18.28 9.13
C ALA A 185 -8.68 -18.10 8.29
N ARG A 186 -9.84 -18.01 8.93
CA ARG A 186 -11.15 -17.87 8.27
C ARG A 186 -11.60 -16.43 8.09
N LYS A 187 -10.90 -15.47 8.70
CA LYS A 187 -11.26 -14.05 8.57
C LYS A 187 -11.09 -13.59 7.12
N PRO A 188 -12.00 -12.75 6.62
CA PRO A 188 -11.86 -12.17 5.29
C PRO A 188 -10.61 -11.30 5.23
N LEU A 189 -9.90 -11.36 4.11
CA LEU A 189 -8.79 -10.46 3.77
C LEU A 189 -9.25 -9.58 2.61
N ILE A 190 -9.42 -8.29 2.87
CA ILE A 190 -9.91 -7.33 1.89
C ILE A 190 -8.73 -6.62 1.26
N ARG A 191 -8.79 -6.44 -0.06
CA ARG A 191 -7.80 -5.69 -0.82
C ARG A 191 -8.25 -4.26 -1.01
N VAL A 192 -7.43 -3.32 -0.59
CA VAL A 192 -7.67 -1.90 -0.70
C VAL A 192 -6.54 -1.26 -1.49
N LEU A 193 -6.90 -0.59 -2.57
CA LEU A 193 -6.02 0.24 -3.36
C LEU A 193 -6.35 1.71 -3.05
N LEU A 194 -5.46 2.38 -2.35
CA LEU A 194 -5.58 3.79 -2.01
C LEU A 194 -4.87 4.65 -3.04
N LEU A 195 -5.58 5.63 -3.58
CA LEU A 195 -4.99 6.65 -4.43
C LEU A 195 -4.60 7.86 -3.58
N SER A 196 -3.36 8.30 -3.71
CA SER A 196 -2.79 9.42 -2.96
C SER A 196 -2.34 10.57 -3.87
N GLY A 197 -2.16 11.75 -3.26
CA GLY A 197 -1.72 12.98 -3.91
C GLY A 197 -2.78 13.56 -4.84
N GLU A 198 -2.35 14.07 -6.00
CA GLU A 198 -3.22 14.67 -7.01
C GLU A 198 -3.95 13.63 -7.89
N THR A 199 -3.86 12.35 -7.52
CA THR A 199 -4.54 11.27 -8.21
C THR A 199 -6.02 11.28 -7.81
N HIS A 200 -6.92 11.31 -8.78
CA HIS A 200 -8.35 11.30 -8.51
C HIS A 200 -9.04 10.20 -9.31
N ILE A 201 -10.17 9.75 -8.80
CA ILE A 201 -11.01 8.75 -9.45
C ILE A 201 -11.87 9.47 -10.49
N ALA A 202 -11.85 8.99 -11.74
CA ALA A 202 -12.72 9.50 -12.79
C ALA A 202 -14.18 9.04 -12.56
N PRO A 203 -15.19 9.78 -13.04
CA PRO A 203 -16.57 9.30 -13.01
C PRO A 203 -16.72 7.94 -13.68
N HIS A 204 -17.50 7.06 -13.05
CA HIS A 204 -17.76 5.70 -13.49
C HIS A 204 -19.24 5.42 -13.73
N GLU A 205 -19.52 4.41 -14.54
CA GLU A 205 -20.89 3.95 -14.77
C GLU A 205 -21.34 3.06 -13.60
N LYS A 206 -22.58 3.25 -13.15
CA LYS A 206 -23.10 2.69 -11.89
C LYS A 206 -23.17 1.16 -11.86
N HIS A 207 -23.23 0.49 -13.02
CA HIS A 207 -23.41 -0.96 -13.13
C HIS A 207 -22.16 -1.77 -12.76
N LEU A 208 -21.01 -1.14 -12.63
CA LEU A 208 -19.75 -1.81 -12.29
C LEU A 208 -19.59 -2.14 -10.80
N PHE A 209 -20.46 -1.62 -9.94
CA PHE A 209 -20.23 -1.59 -8.49
C PHE A 209 -21.36 -2.28 -7.72
N TRP A 210 -20.98 -3.06 -6.70
CA TRP A 210 -21.93 -3.69 -5.77
C TRP A 210 -22.44 -2.69 -4.71
N ARG A 211 -21.62 -1.71 -4.35
CA ARG A 211 -21.91 -0.66 -3.39
C ARG A 211 -21.19 0.61 -3.82
N GLU A 212 -21.94 1.58 -4.33
CA GLU A 212 -21.45 2.93 -4.63
C GLU A 212 -21.69 3.77 -3.36
N SER A 213 -20.60 4.11 -2.67
CA SER A 213 -20.55 5.38 -1.94
C SER A 213 -19.81 6.35 -2.84
N GLU A 214 -20.04 7.65 -2.70
CA GLU A 214 -19.29 8.69 -3.44
C GLU A 214 -17.76 8.54 -3.30
N LYS A 215 -17.30 7.74 -2.32
CA LYS A 215 -15.93 7.68 -1.81
C LYS A 215 -15.14 6.43 -2.16
N PHE A 216 -15.79 5.31 -2.53
CA PHE A 216 -15.05 4.08 -2.87
C PHE A 216 -15.74 3.24 -3.94
N ILE A 217 -14.91 2.50 -4.67
CA ILE A 217 -15.28 1.66 -5.80
C ILE A 217 -14.85 0.23 -5.54
N GLN A 218 -15.80 -0.71 -5.49
CA GLN A 218 -15.48 -2.12 -5.47
C GLN A 218 -15.33 -2.64 -6.90
N VAL A 219 -14.11 -2.99 -7.26
CA VAL A 219 -13.74 -3.48 -8.59
C VAL A 219 -13.93 -5.00 -8.64
N ARG A 220 -14.85 -5.48 -9.50
CA ARG A 220 -15.10 -6.92 -9.77
C ARG A 220 -13.98 -7.62 -10.58
N THR A 221 -12.77 -7.07 -10.58
CA THR A 221 -11.59 -7.74 -11.14
C THR A 221 -11.25 -9.01 -10.37
N THR A 222 -10.23 -9.74 -10.81
CA THR A 222 -9.67 -10.96 -10.20
C THR A 222 -9.66 -10.90 -8.66
N GLY A 223 -10.80 -11.28 -8.07
CA GLY A 223 -11.14 -11.41 -6.65
C GLY A 223 -11.53 -10.17 -5.80
N ASN A 224 -12.13 -9.13 -6.37
CA ASN A 224 -12.75 -8.02 -5.60
C ASN A 224 -11.76 -7.13 -4.82
N ALA A 225 -11.18 -6.13 -5.49
CA ALA A 225 -10.40 -5.07 -4.83
C ALA A 225 -11.24 -3.82 -4.63
N VAL A 226 -10.90 -2.99 -3.65
CA VAL A 226 -11.61 -1.76 -3.32
C VAL A 226 -10.70 -0.57 -3.60
N LEU A 227 -11.11 0.32 -4.48
CA LEU A 227 -10.41 1.54 -4.84
C LEU A 227 -10.99 2.70 -4.03
N SER A 228 -10.14 3.47 -3.35
CA SER A 228 -10.57 4.63 -2.54
C SER A 228 -9.52 5.72 -2.57
N LEU A 229 -9.91 6.96 -2.27
CA LEU A 229 -8.94 8.02 -2.00
C LEU A 229 -8.33 7.83 -0.61
N GLN A 230 -7.10 8.30 -0.44
CA GLN A 230 -6.39 8.25 0.84
C GLN A 230 -7.22 8.91 1.97
N ASN A 231 -7.87 10.04 1.69
CA ASN A 231 -8.60 10.81 2.71
C ASN A 231 -9.83 10.07 3.25
N ASP A 232 -10.37 9.11 2.49
CA ASP A 232 -11.59 8.39 2.83
C ASP A 232 -11.31 7.05 3.53
N ILE A 233 -10.05 6.74 3.86
CA ILE A 233 -9.66 5.43 4.42
C ILE A 233 -10.35 5.12 5.75
N VAL A 234 -10.52 6.10 6.64
CA VAL A 234 -11.14 5.87 7.95
C VAL A 234 -12.61 5.48 7.77
N GLU A 235 -13.35 6.22 6.95
CA GLU A 235 -14.76 5.94 6.66
C GLU A 235 -14.93 4.61 5.92
N LEU A 236 -14.05 4.31 4.97
CA LEU A 236 -14.00 3.02 4.29
C LEU A 236 -13.87 1.86 5.28
N ILE A 237 -12.89 1.96 6.20
CA ILE A 237 -12.65 0.94 7.22
C ILE A 237 -13.86 0.81 8.13
N ASP A 238 -14.42 1.91 8.61
CA ASP A 238 -15.58 1.89 9.49
C ASP A 238 -16.79 1.21 8.83
N LEU A 239 -17.03 1.48 7.55
CA LEU A 239 -18.07 0.81 6.75
C LEU A 239 -17.83 -0.71 6.64
N PHE A 240 -16.59 -1.14 6.45
CA PHE A 240 -16.26 -2.57 6.45
C PHE A 240 -16.48 -3.19 7.83
N LEU A 241 -15.97 -2.56 8.89
CA LEU A 241 -16.12 -3.07 10.25
C LEU A 241 -17.59 -3.18 10.66
N SER A 242 -18.41 -2.22 10.24
CA SER A 242 -19.87 -2.21 10.44
C SER A 242 -20.60 -3.28 9.63
N HIS A 243 -20.10 -3.62 8.44
CA HIS A 243 -20.68 -4.69 7.64
C HIS A 243 -20.43 -6.06 8.27
N PHE A 244 -19.19 -6.34 8.69
CA PHE A 244 -18.83 -7.64 9.29
C PHE A 244 -19.32 -7.80 10.73
N SER A 245 -19.63 -6.70 11.44
CA SER A 245 -20.27 -6.79 12.77
C SER A 245 -21.75 -7.16 12.69
N LYS A 246 -22.45 -6.77 11.61
CA LYS A 246 -23.84 -7.17 11.37
C LYS A 246 -23.96 -8.64 10.99
N ASP A 247 -22.97 -9.18 10.28
CA ASP A 247 -22.98 -10.59 9.87
C ASP A 247 -22.60 -11.55 11.03
N SER A 248 -21.99 -11.06 12.11
CA SER A 248 -21.63 -11.88 13.28
C SER A 248 -22.72 -11.98 14.35
N SER A 249 -23.75 -11.14 14.30
CA SER A 249 -24.92 -11.21 15.20
C SER A 249 -26.03 -12.15 14.70
N PHE A 250 -25.94 -12.62 13.45
CA PHE A 250 -26.77 -13.69 12.91
C PHE A 250 -25.90 -14.90 12.60
N GLY A 251 -25.93 -15.90 13.49
CA GLY A 251 -25.39 -17.21 13.19
C GLY A 251 -26.14 -17.81 11.99
N GLY A 252 -25.59 -17.67 10.78
CA GLY A 252 -26.16 -18.35 9.62
C GLY A 252 -25.83 -17.73 8.28
N ARG A 253 -25.09 -18.51 7.48
CA ARG A 253 -24.85 -18.41 6.03
C ARG A 253 -23.83 -17.37 5.59
N ARG A 254 -22.71 -17.90 5.09
CA ARG A 254 -21.72 -17.19 4.28
C ARG A 254 -22.44 -16.62 3.04
N PRO A 255 -22.10 -15.41 2.59
CA PRO A 255 -22.36 -15.07 1.20
C PRO A 255 -21.45 -15.95 0.35
N THR A 256 -22.05 -16.81 -0.47
CA THR A 256 -21.37 -17.46 -1.59
C THR A 256 -21.02 -16.42 -2.66
N PRO A 257 -19.95 -16.65 -3.44
CA PRO A 257 -19.44 -15.72 -4.44
C PRO A 257 -20.48 -15.32 -5.49
#